data_AF-A0AB35IK66-F1
#
_entry.id   AF-A0AB35IK66-F1
#
_cell.length_a   1.000
_cell.length_b   1.000
_cell.length_c   1.000
_cell.angle_alpha   90.00
_cell.angle_beta   90.00
_cell.angle_gamma   90.00
#
_symmetry.space_group_name_H-M   'P 1'
#
loop_
_entity.id
_entity.type
_entity.pdbx_description
1 polymer ?
#
loop_
_entity_poly.entity_id
_entity_poly.type
_entity_poly.pdbx_seq_one_letter_code
_entity_poly.pdbx_strand_id
1 'polypeptide(L)'
;MEAIGEVLKIFAEKHLIPSIFSFVLGTIIYLFTPDESWIVIKLTKIGYWLFLSGCAFIIVQLIVMIKNIIIEYIHNFKLEKSNAEYEEKNALNNAKKLWDYVDSLSQEERELLHYFLKNNNQPYIVRGYISFSYGSLFDSRNVLSQKGHDEKGNYTKYILEDSFYNSLVASTKLYGKISRFDEEV
;
A
#
# COMPACT_ATOMS: atom_id res chain seq x y z
N MET A 1 36.55 18.30 -19.44
CA MET A 1 37.45 17.66 -18.45
C MET A 1 36.72 17.28 -17.15
N GLU A 2 35.70 18.03 -16.71
CA GLU A 2 34.90 17.70 -15.51
C GLU A 2 34.23 16.32 -15.57
N ALA A 3 33.61 15.95 -16.70
CA ALA A 3 32.96 14.64 -16.86
C ALA A 3 33.90 13.44 -16.70
N ILE A 4 35.17 13.57 -17.10
CA ILE A 4 36.15 12.48 -16.97
C ILE A 4 36.58 12.32 -15.51
N GLY A 5 36.78 13.44 -14.79
CA GLY A 5 37.12 13.42 -13.37
C GLY A 5 36.01 12.82 -12.50
N GLU A 6 34.75 13.09 -12.84
CA GLU A 6 33.58 12.58 -12.12
C GLU A 6 33.39 11.07 -12.33
N VAL A 7 33.57 10.59 -13.56
CA VAL A 7 33.59 9.14 -13.86
C VAL A 7 34.74 8.43 -13.14
N LEU A 8 35.94 9.04 -13.11
CA LEU A 8 37.09 8.51 -12.38
C LEU A 8 36.83 8.43 -10.87
N LYS A 9 36.16 9.42 -10.30
CA LYS A 9 35.78 9.44 -8.89
C LYS A 9 34.78 8.33 -8.56
N ILE A 10 33.74 8.17 -9.38
CA ILE A 10 32.74 7.10 -9.22
C ILE A 10 33.41 5.72 -9.33
N PHE A 11 34.34 5.56 -10.28
CA PHE A 11 35.11 4.33 -10.42
C PHE A 11 36.00 4.06 -9.19
N ALA A 12 36.70 5.09 -8.71
CA ALA A 12 37.58 4.99 -7.54
C ALA A 12 36.81 4.63 -6.25
N GLU A 13 35.62 5.18 -6.05
CA GLU A 13 34.84 4.94 -4.83
C GLU A 13 34.08 3.61 -4.87
N LYS A 14 33.47 3.25 -6.01
CA LYS A 14 32.57 2.08 -6.09
C LYS A 14 33.19 0.83 -6.69
N HIS A 15 34.18 0.97 -7.57
CA HIS A 15 34.68 -0.14 -8.38
C HIS A 15 36.16 -0.45 -8.15
N LEU A 16 36.90 0.36 -7.40
CA LEU A 16 38.33 0.18 -7.15
C LEU A 16 38.63 -1.06 -6.29
N ILE A 17 37.88 -1.26 -5.20
CA ILE A 17 38.03 -2.46 -4.36
C ILE A 17 37.68 -3.74 -5.17
N PRO A 18 36.53 -3.82 -5.87
CA PRO A 18 36.24 -4.92 -6.80
C PRO A 18 37.32 -5.14 -7.86
N SER A 19 37.85 -4.07 -8.44
CA SER A 19 38.90 -4.14 -9.48
C SER A 19 40.18 -4.75 -8.93
N ILE A 20 40.65 -4.30 -7.76
CA ILE A 20 41.83 -4.85 -7.10
C ILE A 20 41.62 -6.34 -6.80
N PHE A 21 40.46 -6.71 -6.24
CA PHE A 21 40.15 -8.10 -5.92
C PHE A 21 40.14 -8.99 -7.16
N SER A 22 39.64 -8.45 -8.28
CA SER A 22 39.56 -9.16 -9.56
C SER A 22 40.92 -9.36 -10.21
N PHE A 23 41.82 -8.38 -10.09
CA PHE A 23 43.22 -8.52 -10.50
C PHE A 23 43.97 -9.57 -9.67
N VAL A 24 43.74 -9.59 -8.35
CA VAL A 24 44.31 -10.62 -7.46
C VAL A 24 43.79 -12.00 -7.86
N LEU A 25 42.48 -12.14 -8.07
CA LEU A 25 41.86 -13.40 -8.49
C LEU A 25 42.38 -13.86 -9.86
N GLY A 26 42.44 -12.96 -10.83
CA GLY A 26 42.95 -13.24 -12.18
C GLY A 26 44.42 -13.68 -12.16
N THR A 27 45.22 -13.09 -11.27
CA THR A 27 46.63 -13.48 -11.07
C THR A 27 46.75 -14.87 -10.45
N ILE A 28 45.91 -15.20 -9.46
CA ILE A 28 45.88 -16.54 -8.86
C ILE A 28 45.51 -17.58 -9.94
N ILE A 29 44.43 -17.35 -10.70
CA ILE A 29 43.99 -18.27 -11.76
C ILE A 29 45.08 -18.44 -12.83
N TYR A 30 45.74 -17.34 -13.20
CA TYR A 30 46.85 -17.37 -14.14
C TYR A 30 48.02 -18.23 -13.64
N LEU A 31 48.40 -18.12 -12.36
CA LEU A 31 49.50 -18.91 -11.76
C LEU A 31 49.22 -20.42 -11.76
N PHE A 32 47.95 -20.83 -11.70
CA PHE A 32 47.55 -22.24 -11.80
C PHE A 32 47.39 -22.73 -13.24
N THR A 33 47.49 -21.84 -14.24
CA THR A 33 47.28 -22.20 -15.64
C THR A 33 48.61 -22.64 -16.28
N PRO A 34 48.68 -23.82 -16.93
CA PRO A 34 49.87 -24.25 -17.65
C PRO A 34 50.23 -23.30 -18.79
N ASP A 35 51.52 -22.94 -18.89
CA ASP A 35 52.05 -22.05 -19.93
C ASP A 35 51.83 -22.60 -21.37
N GLU A 36 51.72 -23.93 -21.52
CA GLU A 36 51.45 -24.59 -22.81
C GLU A 36 49.95 -24.64 -23.18
N SER A 37 49.08 -24.07 -22.35
CA SER A 37 47.65 -24.06 -22.67
C SER A 37 47.39 -23.29 -23.98
N TRP A 38 46.58 -23.89 -24.85
CA TRP A 38 46.24 -23.36 -26.18
C TRP A 38 45.77 -21.90 -26.16
N ILE A 39 45.09 -21.51 -25.07
CA ILE A 39 44.60 -20.15 -24.85
C ILE A 39 45.73 -19.16 -24.56
N VAL A 40 46.72 -19.52 -23.72
CA VAL A 40 47.87 -18.67 -23.40
C VAL A 40 48.72 -18.40 -24.64
N ILE A 41 48.91 -19.43 -25.47
CA ILE A 41 49.67 -19.34 -26.73
C ILE A 41 48.98 -18.40 -27.72
N LYS A 42 47.64 -18.42 -27.80
CA LYS A 42 46.87 -17.56 -28.72
C LYS A 42 46.71 -16.12 -28.27
N LEU A 43 46.52 -15.88 -26.96
CA LEU A 43 46.26 -14.55 -26.41
C LEU A 43 47.52 -13.82 -25.95
N THR A 44 48.67 -14.49 -25.96
CA THR A 44 49.90 -14.04 -25.28
C THR A 44 49.70 -14.02 -23.76
N LYS A 45 50.78 -14.21 -22.98
CA LYS A 45 50.73 -14.25 -21.51
C LYS A 45 50.00 -13.04 -20.89
N ILE A 46 50.28 -11.84 -21.40
CA ILE A 46 49.67 -10.58 -20.94
C ILE A 46 48.17 -10.50 -21.29
N GLY A 47 47.81 -10.87 -22.52
CA GLY A 47 46.41 -10.81 -22.97
C GLY A 47 45.52 -11.81 -22.22
N TYR A 48 46.03 -13.00 -21.93
CA TYR A 48 45.32 -13.99 -21.14
C TYR A 48 45.11 -13.55 -19.69
N TRP A 49 46.12 -12.97 -19.06
CA TRP A 49 46.01 -12.43 -17.70
C TRP A 49 44.99 -11.29 -17.59
N LEU A 50 44.98 -10.36 -18.57
CA LEU A 50 43.99 -9.30 -18.67
C LEU A 50 42.57 -9.84 -18.85
N PHE A 51 42.42 -10.88 -19.69
CA PHE A 51 41.13 -11.53 -19.92
C PHE A 51 40.59 -12.17 -18.64
N LEU A 52 41.41 -12.95 -17.92
CA LEU A 52 41.02 -13.56 -16.64
C LEU A 52 40.61 -12.51 -15.60
N SER A 53 41.39 -11.43 -15.49
CA SER A 53 41.10 -10.32 -14.58
C SER A 53 39.78 -9.62 -14.95
N GLY A 54 39.50 -9.45 -16.24
CA GLY A 54 38.24 -8.91 -16.75
C GLY A 54 37.04 -9.81 -16.43
N CYS A 55 37.16 -11.13 -16.63
CA CYS A 55 36.12 -12.10 -16.26
C CYS A 55 35.84 -12.07 -14.76
N ALA A 56 36.89 -12.06 -13.92
CA ALA A 56 36.76 -11.95 -12.47
C ALA A 56 36.04 -10.66 -12.07
N PHE A 57 36.35 -9.53 -12.73
CA PHE A 57 35.71 -8.25 -12.49
C PHE A 57 34.21 -8.27 -12.79
N ILE A 58 33.82 -8.85 -13.93
CA ILE A 58 32.41 -9.00 -14.28
C ILE A 58 31.68 -9.84 -13.22
N ILE A 59 32.27 -10.96 -12.79
CA ILE A 59 31.67 -11.84 -11.78
C ILE A 59 31.48 -11.11 -10.45
N VAL A 60 32.50 -10.41 -9.95
CA VAL A 60 32.40 -9.64 -8.71
C VAL A 60 31.33 -8.56 -8.82
N GLN A 61 31.30 -7.85 -9.95
CA GLN A 61 30.31 -6.79 -10.19
C GLN A 61 28.88 -7.35 -10.22
N LEU A 62 28.67 -8.51 -10.83
CA LEU A 62 27.38 -9.21 -10.83
C LEU A 62 26.94 -9.61 -9.42
N ILE A 63 27.84 -10.14 -8.59
CA ILE A 63 27.52 -10.53 -7.21
C ILE A 63 27.07 -9.32 -6.39
N VAL A 64 27.77 -8.19 -6.50
CA VAL A 64 27.40 -6.94 -5.81
C VAL A 64 26.03 -6.44 -6.29
N MET A 65 25.78 -6.48 -7.60
CA MET A 65 24.49 -6.08 -8.16
C MET A 65 23.34 -6.95 -7.63
N ILE A 66 23.51 -8.27 -7.67
CA ILE A 66 22.51 -9.23 -7.20
C ILE A 66 22.21 -9.02 -5.71
N LYS A 67 23.23 -8.80 -4.88
CA LYS A 67 23.06 -8.55 -3.45
C LYS A 67 22.16 -7.33 -3.20
N ASN A 68 22.39 -6.22 -3.91
CA ASN A 68 21.60 -5.01 -3.74
C ASN A 68 20.14 -5.23 -4.15
N ILE A 69 19.90 -5.92 -5.27
CA ILE A 69 18.56 -6.27 -5.74
C ILE A 69 17.82 -7.12 -4.69
N ILE A 70 18.49 -8.13 -4.12
CA ILE A 70 17.88 -9.00 -3.09
C ILE A 70 17.50 -8.19 -1.85
N ILE A 71 18.36 -7.30 -1.38
CA ILE A 71 18.10 -6.48 -0.19
C ILE A 71 16.89 -5.57 -0.44
N GLU A 72 16.85 -4.89 -1.58
CA GLU A 72 15.72 -4.03 -1.96
C GLU A 72 14.42 -4.83 -2.08
N TYR A 73 14.47 -5.99 -2.71
CA TYR A 73 13.31 -6.86 -2.85
C TYR A 73 12.74 -7.31 -1.51
N ILE A 74 13.60 -7.77 -0.59
CA ILE A 74 13.18 -8.19 0.76
C ILE A 74 12.60 -7.01 1.54
N HIS A 75 13.21 -5.83 1.43
CA HIS A 75 12.73 -4.62 2.10
C HIS A 75 11.34 -4.22 1.61
N ASN A 76 11.17 -4.15 0.29
CA ASN A 76 9.89 -3.78 -0.34
C ASN A 76 8.79 -4.78 0.00
N PHE A 77 9.10 -6.08 -0.05
CA PHE A 77 8.14 -7.13 0.32
C PHE A 77 7.69 -7.01 1.78
N LYS A 78 8.62 -6.74 2.70
CA LYS A 78 8.28 -6.56 4.12
C LYS A 78 7.44 -5.30 4.35
N LEU A 79 7.76 -4.22 3.64
CA LEU A 79 7.01 -2.96 3.71
C LEU A 79 5.58 -3.16 3.19
N GLU A 80 5.43 -3.79 2.03
CA GLU A 80 4.13 -4.09 1.42
C GLU A 80 3.26 -4.94 2.35
N LYS A 81 3.82 -6.01 2.92
CA LYS A 81 3.12 -6.84 3.90
C LYS A 81 2.67 -6.04 5.12
N SER A 82 3.56 -5.21 5.67
CA SER A 82 3.23 -4.37 6.83
C SER A 82 2.15 -3.33 6.51
N ASN A 83 2.16 -2.77 5.30
CA ASN A 83 1.14 -1.82 4.87
C ASN A 83 -0.20 -2.52 4.70
N ALA A 84 -0.24 -3.71 4.10
CA ALA A 84 -1.46 -4.51 3.97
C ALA A 84 -2.07 -4.85 5.34
N GLU A 85 -1.27 -5.29 6.31
CA GLU A 85 -1.73 -5.56 7.69
C GLU A 85 -2.26 -4.29 8.37
N TYR A 86 -1.62 -3.14 8.14
CA TYR A 86 -2.05 -1.86 8.68
C TYR A 86 -3.37 -1.37 8.05
N GLU A 87 -3.52 -1.52 6.74
CA GLU A 87 -4.74 -1.18 6.01
C GLU A 87 -5.92 -2.05 6.45
N GLU A 88 -5.72 -3.35 6.59
CA GLU A 88 -6.73 -4.28 7.09
C GLU A 88 -7.17 -3.89 8.51
N LYS A 89 -6.20 -3.64 9.40
CA LYS A 89 -6.49 -3.22 10.78
C LYS A 89 -7.23 -1.88 10.82
N ASN A 90 -6.87 -0.94 9.97
CA ASN A 90 -7.55 0.35 9.87
C ASN A 90 -8.98 0.20 9.33
N ALA A 91 -9.18 -0.60 8.29
CA ALA A 91 -10.50 -0.89 7.74
C ALA A 91 -11.41 -1.53 8.80
N LEU A 92 -10.89 -2.50 9.56
CA LEU A 92 -11.61 -3.12 10.67
C LEU A 92 -11.91 -2.12 11.80
N ASN A 93 -10.95 -1.24 12.13
CA ASN A 93 -11.15 -0.23 13.16
C ASN A 93 -12.20 0.81 12.76
N ASN A 94 -12.23 1.21 11.49
CA ASN A 94 -13.24 2.11 10.95
C ASN A 94 -14.63 1.45 10.96
N ALA A 95 -14.72 0.18 10.56
CA ALA A 95 -15.96 -0.60 10.67
C ALA A 95 -16.43 -0.71 12.13
N LYS A 96 -15.51 -0.98 13.07
CA LYS A 96 -15.85 -1.03 14.50
C LYS A 96 -16.39 0.29 15.03
N LYS A 97 -15.78 1.43 14.67
CA LYS A 97 -16.28 2.76 15.05
C LYS A 97 -17.67 3.04 14.48
N LEU A 98 -17.91 2.64 13.23
CA LEU A 98 -19.23 2.73 12.63
C LEU A 98 -20.25 1.90 13.42
N TRP A 99 -19.91 0.65 13.74
CA TRP A 99 -20.78 -0.21 14.54
C TRP A 99 -21.01 0.35 15.94
N ASP A 100 -19.98 0.85 16.62
CA ASP A 100 -20.13 1.49 17.94
C ASP A 100 -21.07 2.70 17.88
N TYR A 101 -21.03 3.47 16.79
CA TYR A 101 -21.98 4.56 16.57
C TYR A 101 -23.39 4.03 16.36
N VAL A 102 -23.60 3.07 15.46
CA VAL A 102 -24.92 2.49 15.19
C VAL A 102 -25.50 1.81 16.43
N ASP A 103 -24.68 1.12 17.21
CA ASP A 103 -25.04 0.47 18.48
C ASP A 103 -25.48 1.48 19.55
N SER A 104 -24.97 2.72 19.49
CA SER A 104 -25.37 3.80 20.40
C SER A 104 -26.73 4.42 20.06
N LEU A 105 -27.26 4.16 18.86
CA LEU A 105 -28.56 4.66 18.43
C LEU A 105 -29.70 3.86 19.07
N SER A 106 -30.84 4.53 19.25
CA SER A 106 -32.08 3.87 19.66
C SER A 106 -32.54 2.85 18.62
N GLN A 107 -33.44 1.95 19.02
CA GLN A 107 -33.97 0.93 18.11
C GLN A 107 -34.69 1.58 16.91
N GLU A 108 -35.49 2.62 17.14
CA GLU A 108 -36.22 3.35 16.09
C GLU A 108 -35.25 3.98 15.06
N GLU A 109 -34.13 4.53 15.53
CA GLU A 109 -33.11 5.13 14.66
C GLU A 109 -32.35 4.08 13.84
N ARG A 110 -32.10 2.90 14.41
CA ARG A 110 -31.50 1.78 13.67
C ARG A 110 -32.44 1.26 12.58
N GLU A 111 -33.72 1.12 12.88
CA GLU A 111 -34.75 0.78 11.87
C GLU A 111 -34.79 1.79 10.73
N LEU A 112 -34.58 3.07 11.06
CA LEU A 112 -34.49 4.14 10.06
C LEU A 112 -33.23 4.02 9.18
N LEU A 113 -32.09 3.61 9.73
CA LEU A 113 -30.88 3.30 8.93
C LEU A 113 -31.14 2.13 7.97
N HIS A 114 -31.82 1.08 8.42
CA HIS A 114 -32.22 -0.03 7.54
C HIS A 114 -33.18 0.43 6.45
N TYR A 115 -34.11 1.35 6.75
CA TYR A 115 -34.98 1.96 5.75
C TYR A 115 -34.15 2.66 4.66
N PHE A 116 -33.16 3.49 5.03
CA PHE A 116 -32.31 4.18 4.05
C PHE A 116 -31.47 3.20 3.22
N LEU A 117 -30.92 2.14 3.83
CA LEU A 117 -30.18 1.11 3.12
C LEU A 117 -31.05 0.36 2.10
N LYS A 118 -32.24 -0.06 2.52
CA LYS A 118 -33.19 -0.79 1.66
C LYS A 118 -33.72 0.06 0.50
N ASN A 119 -33.86 1.37 0.72
CA ASN A 119 -34.42 2.29 -0.27
C ASN A 119 -33.34 3.09 -1.01
N ASN A 120 -32.08 2.64 -1.06
CA ASN A 120 -31.00 3.34 -1.79
C ASN A 120 -30.86 4.83 -1.43
N ASN A 121 -30.92 5.13 -0.13
CA ASN A 121 -30.84 6.47 0.44
C ASN A 121 -31.91 7.45 -0.08
N GLN A 122 -33.10 6.97 -0.47
CA GLN A 122 -34.19 7.87 -0.83
C GLN A 122 -34.67 8.71 0.37
N PRO A 123 -35.06 9.99 0.16
CA PRO A 123 -35.42 10.88 1.25
C PRO A 123 -36.60 10.37 2.09
N TYR A 124 -36.43 10.34 3.40
CA TYR A 124 -37.49 10.07 4.36
C TYR A 124 -38.22 11.38 4.69
N ILE A 125 -39.53 11.43 4.45
CA ILE A 125 -40.35 12.64 4.62
C ILE A 125 -41.12 12.52 5.93
N VAL A 126 -40.97 13.52 6.80
CA VAL A 126 -41.77 13.61 8.02
C VAL A 126 -42.54 14.93 8.06
N ARG A 127 -43.76 14.86 8.59
CA ARG A 127 -44.70 15.98 8.68
C ARG A 127 -45.02 16.28 10.15
N GLY A 128 -45.17 17.56 10.46
CA GLY A 128 -45.46 18.01 11.82
C GLY A 128 -44.21 18.35 12.65
N TYR A 129 -44.43 18.63 13.94
CA TYR A 129 -43.37 19.00 14.88
C TYR A 129 -42.77 17.73 15.49
N ILE A 130 -41.55 17.40 15.11
CA ILE A 130 -40.82 16.27 15.70
C ILE A 130 -39.79 16.85 16.67
N SER A 131 -39.93 16.46 17.94
CA SER A 131 -38.93 16.68 18.95
C SER A 131 -37.92 15.54 18.86
N PHE A 132 -36.72 15.82 18.34
CA PHE A 132 -35.63 14.86 18.42
C PHE A 132 -34.86 15.05 19.72
N SER A 133 -34.44 13.94 20.32
CA SER A 133 -33.55 13.96 21.48
C SER A 133 -32.16 14.43 21.07
N TYR A 134 -31.48 15.13 21.99
CA TYR A 134 -30.09 15.53 21.80
C TYR A 134 -29.21 14.28 21.58
N GLY A 135 -28.38 14.28 20.54
CA GLY A 135 -27.58 13.11 20.15
C GLY A 135 -28.30 12.10 19.26
N SER A 136 -29.51 12.43 18.79
CA SER A 136 -30.23 11.61 17.80
C SER A 136 -29.55 11.60 16.43
N LEU A 137 -29.85 10.58 15.64
CA LEU A 137 -29.39 10.43 14.26
C LEU A 137 -29.68 11.69 13.42
N PHE A 138 -30.84 12.31 13.62
CA PHE A 138 -31.29 13.51 12.90
C PHE A 138 -30.65 14.83 13.35
N ASP A 139 -29.99 14.84 14.51
CA ASP A 139 -29.19 15.96 15.03
C ASP A 139 -27.69 15.80 14.69
N SER A 140 -27.32 14.70 14.02
CA SER A 140 -25.95 14.40 13.64
C SER A 140 -25.57 14.97 12.28
N ARG A 141 -24.26 15.14 12.04
CA ARG A 141 -23.70 15.48 10.71
C ARG A 141 -23.89 14.36 9.67
N ASN A 142 -24.36 13.20 10.09
CA ASN A 142 -24.56 12.03 9.23
C ASN A 142 -25.89 12.10 8.45
N VAL A 143 -26.75 13.06 8.77
CA VAL A 143 -28.05 13.24 8.13
C VAL A 143 -28.22 14.68 7.67
N LEU A 144 -28.56 14.85 6.41
CA LEU A 144 -28.93 16.12 5.82
C LEU A 144 -30.44 16.30 5.93
N SER A 145 -30.87 17.51 6.29
CA SER A 145 -32.29 17.84 6.39
C SER A 145 -32.66 19.03 5.50
N GLN A 146 -33.82 18.93 4.85
CA GLN A 146 -34.38 19.99 4.03
C GLN A 146 -35.85 20.21 4.39
N LYS A 147 -36.17 21.41 4.86
CA LYS A 147 -37.55 21.82 5.16
C LYS A 147 -38.27 22.26 3.89
N GLY A 148 -39.56 21.99 3.79
CA GLY A 148 -40.41 22.44 2.71
C GLY A 148 -41.88 22.56 3.11
N HIS A 149 -42.70 23.02 2.17
CA HIS A 149 -44.13 23.22 2.35
C HIS A 149 -44.87 22.73 1.10
N ASP A 150 -45.95 21.98 1.28
CA ASP A 150 -46.84 21.55 0.21
C ASP A 150 -48.31 21.64 0.64
N GLU A 151 -49.23 21.16 -0.21
CA GLU A 151 -50.68 21.17 0.04
C GLU A 151 -51.10 20.46 1.33
N LYS A 152 -50.25 19.58 1.88
CA LYS A 152 -50.46 18.83 3.13
C LYS A 152 -49.71 19.46 4.32
N GLY A 153 -49.18 20.67 4.16
CA GLY A 153 -48.51 21.46 5.20
C GLY A 153 -46.99 21.35 5.20
N ASN A 154 -46.37 21.75 6.31
CA ASN A 154 -44.92 21.74 6.47
C ASN A 154 -44.37 20.31 6.56
N TYR A 155 -43.25 20.05 5.88
CA TYR A 155 -42.53 18.79 5.94
C TYR A 155 -41.03 19.00 6.08
N THR A 156 -40.33 17.99 6.58
CA THR A 156 -38.87 17.90 6.54
C THR A 156 -38.46 16.61 5.84
N LYS A 157 -37.57 16.72 4.86
CA LYS A 157 -36.91 15.60 4.19
C LYS A 157 -35.59 15.31 4.90
N TYR A 158 -35.34 14.04 5.17
CA TYR A 158 -34.07 13.56 5.70
C TYR A 158 -33.43 12.60 4.72
N ILE A 159 -32.13 12.76 4.51
CA ILE A 159 -31.32 11.87 3.70
C ILE A 159 -30.00 11.64 4.43
N LEU A 160 -29.45 10.43 4.36
CA LEU A 160 -28.12 10.20 4.92
C LEU A 160 -27.10 10.96 4.07
N GLU A 161 -26.10 11.54 4.73
CA GLU A 161 -24.96 12.11 4.03
C GLU A 161 -24.20 10.99 3.28
N ASP A 162 -23.70 11.30 2.08
CA ASP A 162 -23.18 10.30 1.15
C ASP A 162 -22.01 9.51 1.73
N SER A 163 -21.08 10.14 2.44
CA SER A 163 -19.94 9.46 3.05
C SER A 163 -20.39 8.49 4.15
N PHE A 164 -21.39 8.87 4.94
CA PHE A 164 -21.96 8.01 5.97
C PHE A 164 -22.76 6.85 5.35
N TYR A 165 -23.61 7.12 4.36
CA TYR A 165 -24.35 6.10 3.63
C TYR A 165 -23.43 5.07 2.98
N ASN A 166 -22.38 5.53 2.29
CA ASN A 166 -21.40 4.66 1.67
C ASN A 166 -20.63 3.82 2.69
N SER A 167 -20.37 4.35 3.89
CA SER A 167 -19.74 3.60 4.97
C SER A 167 -20.64 2.45 5.46
N LEU A 168 -21.95 2.71 5.60
CA LEU A 168 -22.93 1.66 5.94
C LEU A 168 -23.01 0.60 4.85
N VAL A 169 -23.14 1.00 3.58
CA VAL A 169 -23.18 0.07 2.43
C VAL A 169 -21.91 -0.77 2.35
N ALA A 170 -20.74 -0.17 2.52
CA ALA A 170 -19.47 -0.88 2.53
C ALA A 170 -19.40 -1.89 3.68
N SER A 171 -19.89 -1.50 4.86
CA SER A 171 -19.97 -2.39 6.02
C SER A 171 -20.88 -3.59 5.76
N THR A 172 -22.06 -3.38 5.21
CA THR A 172 -22.99 -4.46 4.82
C THR A 172 -22.37 -5.38 3.77
N LYS A 173 -21.69 -4.84 2.75
CA LYS A 173 -21.07 -5.65 1.69
C LYS A 173 -19.89 -6.48 2.18
N LEU A 174 -19.04 -5.93 3.04
CA LEU A 174 -17.82 -6.58 3.50
C LEU A 174 -18.05 -7.52 4.69
N TYR A 175 -18.99 -7.18 5.58
CA TYR A 175 -19.18 -7.87 6.85
C TYR A 175 -20.61 -8.38 7.09
N GLY A 176 -21.55 -8.15 6.17
CA GLY A 176 -22.94 -8.59 6.28
C GLY A 176 -23.79 -7.83 7.30
N LYS A 177 -23.27 -6.77 7.93
CA LYS A 177 -23.92 -6.07 9.04
C LYS A 177 -23.53 -4.60 9.17
N ILE A 178 -24.35 -3.82 9.86
CA ILE A 178 -24.08 -2.40 10.18
C ILE A 178 -24.00 -2.13 11.69
N SER A 179 -24.37 -3.10 12.53
CA SER A 179 -24.26 -3.12 13.99
C SER A 179 -23.61 -4.41 14.46
N ARG A 180 -23.09 -4.44 15.69
CA ARG A 180 -22.64 -5.71 16.31
C ARG A 180 -23.79 -6.62 16.72
N PHE A 181 -24.98 -6.05 16.89
CA PHE A 181 -26.18 -6.71 17.39
C PHE A 181 -27.18 -7.09 16.29
N ASP A 182 -26.89 -6.74 15.04
CA ASP A 182 -27.67 -7.24 13.91
C ASP A 182 -27.33 -8.73 13.70
N GLU A 183 -28.34 -9.59 13.79
CA GLU A 183 -28.28 -10.93 13.20
C GLU A 183 -28.27 -10.77 11.68
N GLU A 184 -27.52 -11.63 10.98
CA GLU A 184 -27.27 -11.56 9.54
C GLU A 184 -28.53 -11.23 8.71
N VAL A 185 -28.44 -10.20 7.85
CA VAL A 185 -29.50 -9.77 6.93
C VAL A 185 -29.63 -10.72 5.75
#